data_AF-A0A3D4A176-F1
#
_entry.id   AF-A0A3D4A176-F1
#
_cell.length_a   1.000
_cell.length_b   1.000
_cell.length_c   1.000
_cell.angle_alpha   90.00
_cell.angle_beta   90.00
_cell.angle_gamma   90.00
#
_symmetry.space_group_name_H-M   'P 1'
#
loop_
_entity.id
_entity.type
_entity.pdbx_description
1 polymer ?
#
loop_
_entity_poly.entity_id
_entity_poly.type
_entity_poly.pdbx_seq_one_letter_code
_entity_poly.pdbx_strand_id
1 'polypeptide(L)' 'EIVSNHASVDTVELVDDQIIVSLHEDETDYSVLAQLLVEAGHGILLFQEESVNLEKAFMMLTKGTGVNF' A
#
# COMPACT_ATOMS: atom_id res chain seq x y z
N GLU A 1 -1.67 -9.59 8.33
CA GLU A 1 -2.64 -9.57 9.45
C GLU A 1 -2.50 -8.35 10.36
N ILE A 2 -1.29 -7.99 10.80
CA ILE A 2 -1.10 -6.86 11.73
C ILE A 2 -1.54 -5.51 11.12
N VAL A 3 -1.16 -5.25 9.87
CA VAL A 3 -1.51 -4.01 9.15
C VAL A 3 -2.98 -3.97 8.72
N SER A 4 -3.54 -5.11 8.30
CA SER A 4 -4.93 -5.21 7.81
C SER A 4 -6.00 -4.96 8.87
N ASN A 5 -5.62 -4.95 10.16
CA ASN A 5 -6.55 -4.75 11.27
C ASN A 5 -6.51 -3.31 11.81
N HIS A 6 -5.73 -2.43 11.19
CA HIS A 6 -5.60 -1.04 11.60
C HIS A 6 -6.76 -0.20 11.04
N ALA A 7 -7.34 0.69 11.86
CA ALA A 7 -8.55 1.44 11.53
C ALA A 7 -8.42 2.37 10.31
N SER A 8 -7.20 2.83 10.03
CA SER A 8 -6.88 3.73 8.92
C SER A 8 -6.69 3.01 7.57
N VAL A 9 -6.75 1.68 7.55
CA VAL A 9 -6.44 0.85 6.38
C VAL A 9 -7.73 0.37 5.73
N ASP A 10 -7.87 0.65 4.44
CA ASP A 10 -9.00 0.20 3.63
C ASP A 10 -8.71 -1.18 3.02
N THR A 11 -7.57 -1.31 2.33
CA THR A 11 -7.16 -2.57 1.69
C THR A 11 -5.69 -2.87 1.92
N VAL A 12 -5.37 -4.16 1.99
CA VAL A 12 -3.99 -4.67 2.05
C VAL A 12 -3.82 -5.75 1.02
N GLU A 13 -2.81 -5.59 0.17
CA GLU A 13 -2.43 -6.52 -0.85
C GLU A 13 -0.98 -6.95 -0.64
N LEU A 14 -0.75 -8.26 -0.79
CA LEU A 14 0.57 -8.87 -0.70
C LEU A 14 0.99 -9.22 -2.12
N VAL A 15 1.95 -8.46 -2.65
CA VAL A 15 2.45 -8.62 -4.02
C VAL A 15 3.93 -8.95 -3.97
N ASP A 16 4.26 -10.20 -4.31
CA ASP A 16 5.62 -10.73 -4.20
C ASP A 16 6.23 -10.51 -2.80
N ASP A 17 7.25 -9.65 -2.71
CA ASP A 17 7.96 -9.28 -1.47
C ASP A 17 7.53 -7.91 -0.92
N GLN A 18 6.42 -7.36 -1.42
CA GLN A 18 5.90 -6.04 -1.05
C GLN A 18 4.51 -6.14 -0.43
N ILE A 19 4.23 -5.20 0.46
CA ILE A 19 2.90 -5.00 1.06
C ILE A 19 2.40 -3.67 0.52
N ILE A 20 1.34 -3.72 -0.28
CA ILE A 20 0.63 -2.53 -0.75
C ILE A 20 -0.53 -2.29 0.21
N VAL A 21 -0.63 -1.06 0.71
CA VAL A 21 -1.66 -0.68 1.68
C VAL A 21 -2.36 0.55 1.14
N SER A 22 -3.68 0.46 0.98
CA SER A 22 -4.53 1.61 0.70
C SER A 22 -5.14 2.12 1.98
N LEU A 23 -5.06 3.43 2.20
CA LEU A 23 -5.63 4.11 3.37
C LEU A 23 -7.01 4.66 3.04
N HIS A 24 -7.81 4.94 4.06
CA HIS A 24 -9.03 5.72 3.88
C HIS A 24 -8.72 7.16 3.43
N GLU A 25 -9.64 7.80 2.70
CA GLU A 25 -9.43 9.13 2.06
C GLU A 25 -8.98 10.23 3.03
N ASP A 26 -9.36 10.14 4.30
CA ASP A 26 -9.05 11.14 5.33
C ASP A 26 -7.71 10.87 6.06
N GLU A 27 -7.07 9.74 5.79
CA GLU A 27 -5.88 9.29 6.50
C GLU A 27 -4.61 9.71 5.78
N THR A 28 -3.90 10.65 6.41
CA THR A 28 -2.65 11.23 5.86
C THR A 28 -1.41 10.80 6.65
N ASP A 29 -1.60 10.29 7.87
CA ASP A 29 -0.51 9.79 8.70
C ASP A 29 -0.44 8.26 8.62
N TYR A 30 0.47 7.78 7.78
CA TYR A 30 0.75 6.36 7.60
C TYR A 30 1.96 5.87 8.39
N SER A 31 2.60 6.74 9.18
CA SER A 31 3.81 6.42 9.94
C SER A 31 3.56 5.33 10.98
N VAL A 32 2.32 5.27 11.50
CA VAL A 32 1.87 4.27 12.47
C VAL A 32 2.00 2.85 11.92
N LEU A 33 1.79 2.64 10.62
CA LEU A 33 1.90 1.32 10.00
C LEU A 33 3.35 0.82 9.99
N ALA A 34 4.30 1.71 9.71
CA ALA A 34 5.72 1.37 9.80
C ALA A 34 6.13 1.07 11.24
N GLN A 35 5.67 1.85 12.21
CA GLN A 35 5.94 1.61 13.62
C GLN A 35 5.41 0.24 14.07
N LEU A 36 4.16 -0.07 13.73
CA LEU A 36 3.49 -1.33 14.07
C LEU A 36 4.26 -2.55 13.51
N LEU A 37 4.75 -2.45 12.28
CA LEU A 37 5.55 -3.51 11.66
C LEU A 37 6.88 -3.71 12.37
N VAL A 38 7.58 -2.63 12.71
CA VAL A 38 8.86 -2.69 13.43
C VAL A 38 8.68 -3.24 14.84
N GLU A 39 7.64 -2.81 15.57
CA GLU A 39 7.31 -3.29 16.92
C GLU A 39 6.95 -4.78 16.93
N ALA A 40 6.31 -5.26 15.87
CA ALA A 40 6.03 -6.69 15.66
C ALA A 40 7.28 -7.51 15.28
N GLY A 41 8.44 -6.87 15.13
CA GLY A 41 9.71 -7.53 14.77
C GLY A 41 9.92 -7.71 13.27
N HIS A 42 9.13 -7.05 12.43
CA HIS A 42 9.31 -7.04 10.98
C HIS A 42 10.22 -5.86 10.57
N GLY A 43 11.40 -6.17 10.05
CA GLY A 43 12.31 -5.17 9.49
C GLY A 43 11.78 -4.62 8.17
N ILE A 44 11.82 -3.30 7.99
CA ILE A 44 11.38 -2.63 6.76
C ILE A 44 12.60 -2.18 5.97
N LEU A 45 12.69 -2.60 4.70
CA LEU A 45 13.78 -2.18 3.80
C LEU A 45 13.45 -0.87 3.06
N LEU A 46 12.18 -0.65 2.74
CA LEU A 46 11.69 0.52 2.03
C LEU A 46 10.27 0.85 2.51
N PHE A 47 10.03 2.11 2.87
CA PHE A 47 8.73 2.62 3.26
C PHE A 47 8.50 3.96 2.58
N GLN A 48 7.58 3.99 1.62
CA GLN A 48 7.27 5.18 0.86
C GLN A 48 5.83 5.09 0.35
N GLU A 49 5.22 6.25 0.13
CA GLU A 49 3.96 6.33 -0.58
C GLU A 49 4.17 5.97 -2.06
N GLU A 50 3.27 5.15 -2.61
CA GLU A 50 3.27 4.92 -4.05
C GLU A 50 2.64 6.14 -4.74
N SER A 51 3.47 6.90 -5.46
CA SER A 51 2.95 8.00 -6.27
C SER A 51 2.11 7.43 -7.41
N VAL A 52 0.80 7.73 -7.40
CA VAL A 52 -0.12 7.37 -8.46
C VAL A 52 0.36 8.01 -9.77
N ASN A 53 0.98 7.21 -10.62
CA ASN A 53 1.40 7.66 -11.93
C ASN A 53 0.18 7.65 -12.87
N LEU A 54 -0.44 8.82 -13.05
CA LEU A 54 -1.63 8.99 -13.89
C LEU A 54 -1.41 8.52 -15.34
N GLU A 55 -0.17 8.61 -15.86
CA GLU A 55 0.16 8.08 -17.20
C GLU A 55 0.11 6.55 -17.23
N LYS A 56 0.59 5.86 -16.19
CA LYS A 56 0.43 4.40 -16.04
C LYS A 56 -1.03 4.00 -15.87
N ALA A 57 -1.78 4.69 -15.01
CA ALA A 57 -3.22 4.45 -14.83
C ALA A 57 -3.99 4.65 -16.15
N PHE A 58 -3.66 5.70 -16.91
CA PHE A 58 -4.22 5.97 -18.22
C PHE A 58 -3.84 4.91 -19.27
N MET A 59 -2.58 4.47 -19.28
CA MET A 59 -2.12 3.37 -20.14
C MET A 59 -2.83 2.06 -19.80
N MET A 60 -3.10 1.76 -18.53
CA MET A 60 -3.85 0.57 -18.12
C MET A 60 -5.29 0.59 -18.63
N LEU A 61 -5.98 1.72 -18.51
CA LEU A 61 -7.35 1.91 -19.00
C LEU A 61 -7.44 1.79 -20.53
N THR A 62 -6.45 2.32 -21.26
CA THR A 62 -6.49 2.41 -22.73
C THR A 62 -5.87 1.19 -23.43
N LYS A 63 -4.95 0.45 -22.79
CA LYS A 63 -4.30 -0.73 -23.36
C LYS A 63 -4.95 -2.06 -23.00
N GLY A 64 -6.05 -2.06 -22.24
CA GLY A 64 -6.92 -3.24 -22.06
C GLY A 64 -6.23 -4.49 -21.49
N THR A 65 -5.08 -4.34 -20.84
CA THR A 65 -4.38 -5.44 -20.16
C THR A 65 -4.38 -5.11 -18.68
N GLY A 66 -5.51 -5.38 -18.04
CA GLY A 66 -5.63 -5.40 -16.60
C GLY A 66 -4.79 -6.55 -16.07
N VAL A 67 -3.55 -6.26 -15.70
CA VAL A 67 -2.83 -7.08 -14.74
C VAL A 67 -2.96 -6.32 -13.44
N ASN A 68 -3.81 -6.85 -12.55
CA ASN A 68 -3.96 -6.35 -11.19
C ASN A 68 -2.57 -6.28 -10.55
N PHE A 69 -2.27 -5.12 -9.97
CA PHE A 69 -1.42 -5.08 -8.79
C PHE A 69 -2.33 -5.38 -7.61
#